data_AF-A0A382JQA8-F1
#
_entry.id   AF-A0A382JQA8-F1
#
_cell.length_a   1.000
_cell.length_b   1.000
_cell.length_c   1.000
_cell.angle_alpha   90.00
_cell.angle_beta   90.00
_cell.angle_gamma   90.00
#
_symmetry.space_group_name_H-M   'P 1'
#
loop_
_entity.id
_entity.type
_entity.pdbx_description
1 polymer ?
#
loop_
_entity_poly.entity_id
_entity_poly.type
_entity_poly.pdbx_seq_one_letter_code
_entity_poly.pdbx_strand_id
1 'polypeptide(L)' 'MGPNGSGKTTLLRILATELACSFGSLEIFGVPPGVNKLTVRRRMGFARDQP' A
#
# COMPACT_ATOMS: atom_id res chain seq x y z
N MET A 1 10.98 -10.14 10.10
CA MET A 1 9.67 -10.80 10.33
C MET A 1 9.13 -10.34 11.67
N GLY A 2 8.06 -9.54 11.71
CA GLY A 2 7.43 -9.15 12.99
C GLY A 2 6.35 -10.17 13.43
N PRO A 3 5.83 -10.09 14.66
CA PRO A 3 4.80 -11.01 15.17
C PRO A 3 3.46 -10.89 14.41
N ASN A 4 2.69 -11.96 14.38
CA ASN A 4 1.32 -11.93 13.82
C ASN A 4 0.48 -10.88 14.55
N GLY A 5 -0.36 -10.17 13.81
CA GLY A 5 -1.17 -9.08 14.37
C GLY A 5 -0.49 -7.71 14.45
N SER A 6 0.82 -7.59 14.17
CA SER A 6 1.50 -6.27 14.21
C SER A 6 1.11 -5.29 13.08
N GLY A 7 0.13 -5.64 12.24
CA GLY A 7 -0.32 -4.77 11.14
C GLY A 7 0.50 -4.82 9.85
N LYS A 8 1.46 -5.75 9.68
CA LYS A 8 2.28 -5.87 8.45
C LYS A 8 1.44 -6.02 7.19
N THR A 9 0.48 -6.95 7.19
CA THR A 9 -0.41 -7.18 6.06
C THR A 9 -1.26 -5.95 5.77
N THR A 10 -1.73 -5.26 6.81
CA THR A 10 -2.47 -4.00 6.68
C THR A 10 -1.61 -2.92 6.03
N LEU A 11 -0.36 -2.76 6.49
CA LEU A 11 0.59 -1.80 5.93
C LEU A 11 0.91 -2.11 4.46
N LEU A 12 1.19 -3.37 4.13
CA LEU A 12 1.46 -3.78 2.75
C LEU A 12 0.25 -3.53 1.83
N ARG A 13 -0.97 -3.76 2.31
CA ARG A 13 -2.20 -3.43 1.56
C ARG A 13 -2.37 -1.93 1.35
N ILE A 14 -2.00 -1.10 2.34
CA ILE A 14 -2.01 0.35 2.21
C ILE A 14 -1.00 0.80 1.14
N LEU A 15 0.23 0.30 1.20
CA LEU A 15 1.28 0.59 0.21
C LEU A 15 0.91 0.10 -1.19
N ALA A 16 0.26 -1.06 -1.31
CA ALA A 16 -0.25 -1.59 -2.56
C ALA A 16 -1.50 -0.85 -3.10
N THR A 17 -1.96 0.21 -2.41
CA THR A 17 -3.15 1.01 -2.72
C THR A 17 -4.49 0.26 -2.63
N GLU A 18 -4.50 -0.88 -1.95
CA GLU A 18 -5.65 -1.77 -1.76
C GLU A 18 -6.50 -1.38 -0.56
N LEU A 19 -5.86 -0.75 0.43
CA LEU A 19 -6.49 -0.22 1.62
C LEU A 19 -6.17 1.26 1.73
N ALA A 20 -7.17 2.11 2.00
CA ALA A 20 -6.91 3.52 2.29
C ALA A 20 -6.32 3.65 3.70
N CYS A 21 -5.35 4.55 3.87
CA CYS A 21 -4.90 4.91 5.21
C CYS A 21 -6.02 5.67 5.94
N SER A 22 -6.31 5.32 7.18
CA SER A 22 -7.37 6.00 7.96
C SER A 22 -6.95 7.40 8.40
N PHE A 23 -5.66 7.61 8.70
CA PHE A 23 -5.10 8.87 9.15
C PHE A 23 -3.66 9.04 8.66
N GLY A 24 -3.16 10.28 8.65
CA GLY A 24 -1.82 10.61 8.16
C GLY A 24 -1.75 10.75 6.64
N SER A 25 -0.53 10.83 6.11
CA SER A 25 -0.25 11.00 4.69
C SER A 25 0.53 9.81 4.14
N LEU A 26 0.32 9.53 2.86
CA LEU A 26 1.05 8.52 2.10
C LEU A 26 1.42 9.12 0.75
N GLU A 27 2.68 8.99 0.39
CA GLU A 27 3.22 9.42 -0.89
C GLU A 27 4.01 8.26 -1.49
N ILE A 28 3.72 7.92 -2.74
CA ILE A 28 4.39 6.83 -3.46
C ILE A 28 4.88 7.37 -4.79
N PHE A 29 6.20 7.36 -4.99
CA PHE A 29 6.87 7.94 -6.17
C PHE A 29 6.50 9.42 -6.43
N GLY A 30 6.40 10.25 -5.39
CA GLY A 30 6.01 11.65 -5.55
C GLY A 30 4.49 11.87 -5.66
N VAL A 31 3.68 10.81 -5.62
CA VAL A 31 2.25 10.87 -5.91
C VAL A 31 1.44 10.38 -4.71
N PRO A 32 0.51 11.19 -4.19
CA PRO A 32 -0.48 10.72 -3.23
C PRO A 32 -1.43 9.71 -3.92
N PRO A 33 -1.50 8.45 -3.47
CA PRO A 33 -2.33 7.44 -4.12
C PRO A 33 -3.83 7.74 -4.02
N GLY A 34 -4.25 8.55 -3.04
CA GLY A 34 -5.63 9.03 -2.95
C GLY A 34 -6.08 9.88 -4.15
N VAL A 35 -5.13 10.53 -4.84
CA VAL A 35 -5.40 11.38 -6.01
C VAL A 35 -5.34 10.56 -7.30
N ASN A 36 -4.34 9.69 -7.47
CA ASN A 36 -4.20 8.89 -8.69
C ASN A 36 -3.55 7.52 -8.43
N LYS A 37 -4.39 6.54 -8.07
CA LYS A 37 -3.97 5.14 -7.84
C LYS A 37 -3.36 4.49 -9.09
N LEU A 38 -3.85 4.83 -10.29
CA LEU A 38 -3.43 4.18 -11.53
C LEU A 38 -1.97 4.48 -11.86
N THR A 39 -1.55 5.74 -11.67
CA THR A 39 -0.16 6.17 -11.87
C THR A 39 0.79 5.43 -10.94
N VAL A 40 0.41 5.27 -9.67
CA VAL A 40 1.22 4.54 -8.68
C VAL A 40 1.30 3.05 -9.06
N ARG A 41 0.17 2.41 -9.38
CA ARG A 41 0.12 0.98 -9.73
C ARG A 41 0.86 0.63 -11.01
N ARG A 42 0.96 1.55 -11.98
CA ARG A 42 1.78 1.33 -13.19
C ARG A 42 3.29 1.35 -12.92
N ARG A 43 3.71 1.99 -11.84
CA ARG A 43 5.12 2.11 -11.45
C ARG A 43 5.55 1.08 -10.39
N MET A 44 4.61 0.36 -9.78
CA MET A 44 4.86 -0.63 -8.74
C MET A 44 4.34 -2.01 -9.15
N GLY A 45 5.21 -3.01 -9.14
CA GLY A 45 4.80 -4.42 -9.12
C GLY A 45 4.51 -4.85 -7.68
N PHE A 46 3.33 -5.43 -7.43
CA PHE A 46 2.98 -6.00 -6.13
C PHE A 46 2.65 -7.48 -6.29
N ALA A 47 3.58 -8.35 -5.86
CA ALA A 47 3.38 -9.78 -5.80
C ALA A 47 2.69 -10.13 -4.49
N ARG A 48 1.39 -10.43 -4.57
CA ARG A 48 0.66 -10.98 -3.42
C ARG A 48 1.07 -12.43 -3.24
N ASP A 49 1.34 -12.79 -2.00
CA ASP A 49 1.30 -14.18 -1.59
C ASP A 49 -0.18 -14.59 -1.61
N GLN A 50 -0.56 -15.37 -2.61
CA GLN A 50 -1.89 -15.94 -2.76
C GLN A 50 -1.74 -17.44 -2.51
N PRO A 51 -2.43 -18.00 -1.50
CA PRO A 51 -2.33 -19.43 -1.21
C PRO A 51 -2.89 -20.27 -2.37
#